data_AF-A0A349G7F2-F1
#
_entry.id   AF-A0A349G7F2-F1
#
_cell.length_a   1.000
_cell.length_b   1.000
_cell.length_c   1.000
_cell.angle_alpha   90.00
_cell.angle_beta   90.00
_cell.angle_gamma   90.00
#
_symmetry.space_group_name_H-M   'P 1'
#
loop_
_entity.id
_entity.type
_entity.pdbx_description
1 polymer ?
#
loop_
_entity_poly.entity_id
_entity_poly.type
_entity_poly.pdbx_seq_one_letter_code
_entity_poly.pdbx_strand_id
1 'polypeptide(L)'
;MKRLVQSYKFMIIVVVFLTITGCQAISPVIIESTTINEAENETVVTTEVATQAVTEATTEATTEVEAEVESEVEIAENILPVRYFTDQLERNNDFVGWLKIDGTNIDAPLLRYTDNDYYLSRDFDKRRSQSGSIYVDYKNIGYFHDRHLAIYGHYMNDGTIFHDLHRFKSLDFYRKNPYVTISGLYETYVYEIFSVQIVSAYDYYLYFDLDDDAWLEYAKHFSRVSMH
;
A
#
# COMPACT_ATOMS: atom_id res chain seq x y z
N MET A 1 20.79 39.98 -11.62
CA MET A 1 20.14 39.58 -10.35
C MET A 1 19.41 38.26 -10.59
N LYS A 2 19.98 37.15 -10.12
CA LYS A 2 19.37 35.82 -10.26
C LYS A 2 18.33 35.65 -9.15
N ARG A 3 17.06 35.48 -9.51
CA ARG A 3 16.01 35.03 -8.57
C ARG A 3 16.26 33.56 -8.27
N LEU A 4 16.83 33.28 -7.09
CA LEU A 4 16.82 31.95 -6.49
C LEU A 4 15.38 31.67 -6.07
N VAL A 5 14.68 30.84 -6.85
CA VAL A 5 13.43 30.22 -6.42
C VAL A 5 13.81 29.18 -5.38
N GLN A 6 13.69 29.56 -4.12
CA GLN A 6 13.90 28.70 -2.97
C GLN A 6 12.67 27.79 -2.84
N SER A 7 12.69 26.65 -3.53
CA SER A 7 11.65 25.63 -3.43
C SER A 7 11.96 24.75 -2.21
N TYR A 8 11.17 24.87 -1.15
CA TYR A 8 11.29 24.05 0.05
C TYR A 8 10.76 22.64 -0.26
N LYS A 9 11.68 21.70 -0.52
CA LYS A 9 11.39 20.28 -0.70
C LYS A 9 11.48 19.56 0.65
N PHE A 10 10.35 19.40 1.34
CA PHE A 10 10.24 18.47 2.45
C PHE A 10 9.97 17.07 1.88
N MET A 11 10.81 16.09 2.23
CA MET A 11 10.61 14.67 1.88
C MET A 11 10.01 13.98 3.09
N ILE A 12 8.83 13.38 2.93
CA ILE A 12 8.18 12.58 3.96
C ILE A 12 8.40 11.12 3.57
N ILE A 13 9.10 10.38 4.43
CA ILE A 13 9.36 8.96 4.26
C ILE A 13 8.32 8.21 5.08
N VAL A 14 7.50 7.40 4.42
CA VAL A 14 6.63 6.42 5.07
C VAL A 14 7.35 5.08 4.95
N VAL A 15 7.88 4.59 6.08
CA VAL A 15 8.54 3.27 6.15
C VAL A 15 7.46 2.24 6.42
N VAL A 16 7.46 1.20 5.59
CA VAL A 16 6.41 0.22 5.48
C VAL A 16 7.02 -1.17 5.76
N PHE A 17 6.52 -1.90 6.77
CA PHE A 17 7.07 -3.20 7.18
C PHE A 17 6.23 -4.40 6.70
N LEU A 18 6.91 -5.45 6.21
CA LEU A 18 6.37 -6.81 6.12
C LEU A 18 6.74 -7.57 7.39
N THR A 19 5.74 -8.11 8.10
CA THR A 19 5.97 -9.16 9.10
C THR A 19 5.29 -10.44 8.64
N ILE A 20 6.06 -11.39 8.10
CA ILE A 20 5.58 -12.77 7.92
C ILE A 20 5.88 -13.50 9.21
N THR A 21 4.89 -13.54 10.11
CA THR A 21 4.94 -14.47 11.24
C THR A 21 4.36 -15.79 10.76
N GLY A 22 5.23 -16.79 10.55
CA GLY A 22 4.81 -18.13 10.19
C GLY A 22 3.97 -18.76 11.31
N CYS A 23 2.69 -18.99 11.04
CA CYS A 23 1.88 -19.96 11.76
C CYS A 23 1.56 -21.12 10.80
N GLN A 24 1.73 -22.34 11.30
CA GLN A 24 1.67 -23.57 10.51
C GLN A 24 0.24 -23.96 10.13
N ALA A 25 0.13 -24.51 8.92
CA ALA A 25 -0.93 -25.40 8.42
C ALA A 25 -2.35 -24.83 8.33
N ILE A 26 -2.65 -24.18 7.21
CA ILE A 26 -3.98 -24.23 6.59
C ILE A 26 -3.80 -25.00 5.27
N SER A 27 -4.50 -26.12 5.14
CA SER A 27 -4.50 -26.88 3.87
C SER A 27 -5.02 -25.97 2.74
N PRO A 28 -4.46 -26.03 1.52
CA PRO A 28 -4.93 -25.16 0.46
C PRO A 28 -6.37 -25.53 0.10
N VAL A 29 -7.29 -24.59 0.30
CA VAL A 29 -8.59 -24.61 -0.36
C VAL A 29 -8.30 -24.35 -1.84
N ILE A 30 -8.33 -25.41 -2.64
CA ILE A 30 -8.26 -25.32 -4.09
C ILE A 30 -9.61 -24.80 -4.55
N ILE A 31 -9.68 -23.53 -4.94
CA ILE A 31 -10.83 -23.00 -5.68
C ILE A 31 -10.58 -23.34 -7.15
N GLU A 32 -11.13 -24.46 -7.62
CA GLU A 32 -11.27 -24.72 -9.05
C GLU A 32 -12.26 -23.70 -9.61
N SER A 33 -11.78 -22.75 -10.42
CA SER A 33 -12.65 -21.86 -11.17
C SER A 33 -13.38 -22.66 -12.24
N THR A 34 -14.61 -23.10 -11.95
CA THR A 34 -15.46 -23.75 -12.93
C THR A 34 -15.96 -22.69 -13.92
N THR A 35 -15.64 -22.93 -15.18
CA THR A 35 -16.08 -22.20 -16.38
C THR A 35 -17.55 -21.79 -16.32
N ILE A 36 -17.77 -20.49 -16.56
CA ILE A 36 -19.08 -19.87 -16.79
C ILE A 36 -19.67 -20.51 -18.06
N ASN A 37 -20.75 -21.27 -17.92
CA ASN A 37 -21.60 -21.65 -19.05
C ASN A 37 -23.04 -21.24 -18.75
N GLU A 38 -23.63 -20.65 -19.78
CA GLU A 38 -24.91 -19.97 -19.82
C GLU A 38 -26.13 -20.89 -19.60
N ALA A 39 -27.19 -20.22 -19.16
CA ALA A 39 -28.60 -20.40 -19.53
C ALA A 39 -29.53 -21.32 -18.71
N GLU A 40 -30.72 -20.74 -18.49
CA GLU A 40 -32.06 -21.33 -18.31
C GLU A 40 -32.64 -21.53 -16.88
N ASN A 41 -33.42 -20.52 -16.48
CA ASN A 41 -34.86 -20.57 -16.14
C ASN A 41 -35.41 -21.47 -14.99
N GLU A 42 -36.24 -20.82 -14.16
CA GLU A 42 -37.41 -21.33 -13.41
C GLU A 42 -37.27 -22.49 -12.40
N THR A 43 -37.42 -22.22 -11.10
CA THR A 43 -38.69 -22.38 -10.34
C THR A 43 -38.50 -22.40 -8.82
N VAL A 44 -39.50 -21.82 -8.16
CA VAL A 44 -39.75 -21.67 -6.73
C VAL A 44 -40.01 -23.01 -6.04
N VAL A 45 -39.37 -23.29 -4.89
CA VAL A 45 -40.00 -24.02 -3.77
C VAL A 45 -39.43 -23.55 -2.43
N THR A 46 -40.31 -22.93 -1.63
CA THR A 46 -40.17 -22.62 -0.20
C THR A 46 -40.23 -23.87 0.67
N THR A 47 -39.39 -24.00 1.70
CA THR A 47 -39.83 -24.57 3.00
C THR A 47 -38.92 -24.10 4.14
N GLU A 48 -39.41 -23.14 4.93
CA GLU A 48 -39.04 -22.98 6.35
C GLU A 48 -39.73 -24.08 7.16
N VAL A 49 -39.08 -24.67 8.18
CA VAL A 49 -39.64 -24.80 9.54
C VAL A 49 -38.49 -24.96 10.56
N ALA A 50 -38.49 -24.00 11.49
CA ALA A 50 -37.88 -23.86 12.81
C ALA A 50 -37.47 -25.12 13.60
N THR A 51 -36.47 -24.98 14.50
CA THR A 51 -36.69 -24.81 15.96
C THR A 51 -35.37 -24.51 16.70
N GLN A 52 -35.42 -23.50 17.57
CA GLN A 52 -34.36 -22.88 18.38
C GLN A 52 -33.82 -23.76 19.54
N ALA A 53 -32.57 -23.46 19.94
CA ALA A 53 -32.18 -22.95 21.27
C ALA A 53 -30.94 -23.67 21.89
N VAL A 54 -29.75 -23.10 21.68
CA VAL A 54 -28.71 -23.00 22.73
C VAL A 54 -28.01 -21.65 22.54
N THR A 55 -28.46 -20.66 23.29
CA THR A 55 -27.86 -19.34 23.50
C THR A 55 -26.98 -19.39 24.75
N GLU A 56 -25.76 -18.86 24.65
CA GLU A 56 -24.95 -18.15 25.68
C GLU A 56 -23.42 -18.33 25.56
N ALA A 57 -22.90 -18.83 24.43
CA ALA A 57 -21.46 -18.76 24.11
C ALA A 57 -21.15 -18.11 22.74
N THR A 58 -22.15 -17.43 22.16
CA THR A 58 -22.18 -17.07 20.73
C THR A 58 -22.43 -15.58 20.55
N THR A 59 -21.78 -14.73 21.35
CA THR A 59 -21.84 -13.27 21.16
C THR A 59 -20.47 -12.69 20.88
N GLU A 60 -19.39 -13.18 21.50
CA GLU A 60 -18.03 -12.78 21.12
C GLU A 60 -17.60 -13.39 19.77
N ALA A 61 -17.85 -14.69 19.56
CA ALA A 61 -17.45 -15.37 18.32
C ALA A 61 -18.23 -14.91 17.08
N THR A 62 -19.42 -14.31 17.23
CA THR A 62 -20.20 -13.81 16.09
C THR A 62 -19.77 -12.41 15.67
N THR A 63 -19.32 -11.58 16.63
CA THR A 63 -18.76 -10.25 16.35
C THR A 63 -17.35 -10.33 15.74
N GLU A 64 -16.52 -11.27 16.18
CA GLU A 64 -15.20 -11.50 15.56
C GLU A 64 -15.33 -12.04 14.13
N VAL A 65 -16.25 -12.98 13.87
CA VAL A 65 -16.46 -13.52 12.52
C VAL A 65 -17.09 -12.50 11.58
N GLU A 66 -18.00 -11.64 12.04
CA GLU A 66 -18.53 -10.54 11.21
C GLU A 66 -17.46 -9.48 10.90
N ALA A 67 -16.64 -9.09 11.88
CA ALA A 67 -15.57 -8.11 11.66
C ALA A 67 -14.45 -8.66 10.76
N GLU A 68 -14.13 -9.95 10.87
CA GLU A 68 -13.13 -10.62 10.03
C GLU A 68 -13.64 -10.76 8.59
N VAL A 69 -14.90 -11.18 8.40
CA VAL A 69 -15.54 -11.25 7.07
C VAL A 69 -15.72 -9.87 6.44
N GLU A 70 -16.09 -8.84 7.21
CA GLU A 70 -16.19 -7.47 6.70
C GLU A 70 -14.81 -6.92 6.28
N SER A 71 -13.76 -7.23 7.04
CA SER A 71 -12.39 -6.87 6.68
C SER A 71 -11.88 -7.63 5.44
N GLU A 72 -12.21 -8.91 5.29
CA GLU A 72 -11.84 -9.72 4.12
C GLU A 72 -12.58 -9.28 2.85
N VAL A 73 -13.86 -8.90 2.98
CA VAL A 73 -14.67 -8.36 1.88
C VAL A 73 -14.15 -6.99 1.44
N GLU A 74 -13.79 -6.11 2.38
CA GLU A 74 -13.21 -4.79 2.08
C GLU A 74 -11.82 -4.90 1.41
N ILE A 75 -11.01 -5.87 1.84
CA ILE A 75 -9.73 -6.19 1.19
C ILE A 75 -9.95 -6.71 -0.24
N ALA A 76 -10.92 -7.61 -0.45
CA ALA A 76 -11.22 -8.17 -1.77
C ALA A 76 -11.75 -7.12 -2.75
N GLU A 77 -12.56 -6.16 -2.29
CA GLU A 77 -13.06 -5.05 -3.12
C GLU A 77 -11.96 -4.05 -3.52
N ASN A 78 -10.90 -3.92 -2.73
CA ASN A 78 -9.76 -3.04 -3.03
C ASN A 78 -8.72 -3.66 -3.97
N ILE A 79 -8.89 -4.91 -4.42
CA ILE A 79 -7.98 -5.52 -5.39
C ILE A 79 -8.30 -5.00 -6.79
N LEU A 80 -7.42 -4.15 -7.32
CA LEU A 80 -7.49 -3.69 -8.70
C LEU A 80 -7.49 -4.91 -9.66
N PRO A 81 -8.39 -4.96 -10.67
CA PRO A 81 -8.47 -6.10 -11.58
C PRO A 81 -7.16 -6.30 -12.33
N VAL A 82 -6.73 -7.56 -12.54
CA VAL A 82 -5.50 -7.89 -13.29
C VAL A 82 -5.45 -7.19 -14.66
N ARG A 83 -6.59 -7.08 -15.34
CA ARG A 83 -6.71 -6.38 -16.64
C ARG A 83 -6.32 -4.90 -16.55
N TYR A 84 -6.64 -4.23 -15.44
CA TYR A 84 -6.25 -2.84 -15.23
C TYR A 84 -4.72 -2.72 -15.16
N PHE A 85 -4.04 -3.63 -14.46
CA PHE A 85 -2.58 -3.64 -14.40
C PHE A 85 -1.93 -3.90 -15.76
N THR A 86 -2.47 -4.83 -16.55
CA THR A 86 -1.92 -5.12 -17.89
C THR A 86 -2.02 -3.90 -18.80
N ASP A 87 -3.14 -3.16 -18.77
CA ASP A 87 -3.33 -1.95 -19.56
C ASP A 87 -2.33 -0.84 -19.16
N GLN A 88 -2.03 -0.70 -17.85
CA GLN A 88 -1.02 0.26 -17.40
C GLN A 88 0.40 -0.14 -17.83
N LEU A 89 0.74 -1.43 -17.74
CA LEU A 89 2.04 -1.94 -18.14
C LEU A 89 2.29 -1.76 -19.65
N GLU A 90 1.26 -1.90 -20.48
CA GLU A 90 1.34 -1.61 -21.92
C GLU A 90 1.63 -0.14 -22.22
N ARG A 91 1.09 0.78 -21.41
CA ARG A 91 1.33 2.22 -21.55
C ARG A 91 2.71 2.63 -21.06
N ASN A 92 3.17 2.05 -19.95
CA ASN A 92 4.49 2.28 -19.40
C ASN A 92 5.05 0.99 -18.79
N ASN A 93 6.09 0.45 -19.42
CA ASN A 93 6.79 -0.75 -18.96
C ASN A 93 7.59 -0.57 -17.65
N ASP A 94 7.70 0.65 -17.14
CA ASP A 94 8.30 0.96 -15.84
C ASP A 94 7.25 0.94 -14.70
N PHE A 95 5.98 0.70 -15.01
CA PHE A 95 4.92 0.51 -14.03
C PHE A 95 5.10 -0.79 -13.25
N VAL A 96 5.07 -0.70 -11.92
CA VAL A 96 5.30 -1.84 -11.03
C VAL A 96 4.13 -2.13 -10.09
N GLY A 97 3.22 -1.17 -9.90
CA GLY A 97 2.09 -1.35 -9.01
C GLY A 97 1.31 -0.06 -8.79
N TRP A 98 0.49 -0.04 -7.75
CA TRP A 98 -0.35 1.08 -7.39
C TRP A 98 -0.22 1.38 -5.90
N LEU A 99 -0.19 2.66 -5.53
CA LEU A 99 -0.14 3.12 -4.15
C LEU A 99 -1.41 3.88 -3.81
N LYS A 100 -2.06 3.46 -2.74
CA LYS A 100 -3.24 4.11 -2.18
C LYS A 100 -3.06 4.35 -0.68
N ILE A 101 -3.41 5.56 -0.22
CA ILE A 101 -3.47 5.90 1.20
C ILE A 101 -4.80 6.60 1.47
N ASP A 102 -5.69 5.92 2.19
CA ASP A 102 -7.01 6.45 2.46
C ASP A 102 -6.97 7.75 3.27
N GLY A 103 -7.98 8.60 3.03
CA GLY A 103 -8.03 9.93 3.61
C GLY A 103 -7.04 10.93 3.02
N THR A 104 -6.25 10.56 2.01
CA THR A 104 -5.32 11.44 1.28
C THR A 104 -5.68 11.56 -0.22
N ASN A 105 -4.95 12.40 -0.95
CA ASN A 105 -4.98 12.47 -2.41
C ASN A 105 -4.14 11.37 -3.11
N ILE A 106 -3.51 10.47 -2.35
CA ILE A 106 -2.56 9.48 -2.87
C ILE A 106 -3.35 8.25 -3.32
N ASP A 107 -3.59 8.19 -4.62
CA ASP A 107 -4.22 7.09 -5.35
C ASP A 107 -3.60 7.09 -6.76
N ALA A 108 -2.41 6.48 -6.89
CA ALA A 108 -1.52 6.75 -8.01
C ALA A 108 -0.66 5.54 -8.43
N PRO A 109 -0.21 5.50 -9.69
CA PRO A 109 0.69 4.45 -10.17
C PRO A 109 2.07 4.55 -9.52
N LEU A 110 2.63 3.40 -9.18
CA LEU A 110 4.02 3.23 -8.77
C LEU A 110 4.87 2.86 -9.98
N LEU A 111 5.94 3.62 -10.15
CA LEU A 111 6.93 3.42 -11.20
C LEU A 111 8.25 2.94 -10.61
N ARG A 112 9.10 2.30 -11.41
CA ARG A 112 10.48 1.98 -11.04
C ARG A 112 11.39 2.12 -12.25
N TYR A 113 12.56 2.70 -12.03
CA TYR A 113 13.58 2.82 -13.07
C TYR A 113 14.93 2.26 -12.59
N THR A 114 15.96 2.38 -13.44
CA THR A 114 17.33 1.93 -13.13
C THR A 114 18.09 2.88 -12.20
N ASP A 115 17.52 4.04 -11.90
CA ASP A 115 18.04 5.07 -11.00
C ASP A 115 16.88 5.78 -10.27
N ASN A 116 17.22 6.64 -9.31
CA ASN A 116 16.25 7.43 -8.55
C ASN A 116 16.02 8.85 -9.11
N ASP A 117 16.62 9.19 -10.26
CA ASP A 117 16.59 10.54 -10.85
C ASP A 117 15.58 10.66 -12.00
N TYR A 118 15.33 9.56 -12.73
CA TYR A 118 14.56 9.58 -13.96
C TYR A 118 13.12 10.09 -13.77
N TYR A 119 12.43 9.56 -12.77
CA TYR A 119 11.04 9.90 -12.42
C TYR A 119 10.92 11.09 -11.45
N LEU A 120 12.04 11.64 -10.99
CA LEU A 120 12.04 12.90 -10.24
C LEU A 120 11.51 14.06 -11.09
N SER A 121 11.60 13.99 -12.42
CA SER A 121 11.16 15.06 -13.33
C SER A 121 10.37 14.57 -14.53
N ARG A 122 9.76 13.38 -14.42
CA ARG A 122 8.94 12.78 -15.47
C ARG A 122 7.62 12.24 -14.93
N ASP A 123 6.57 12.39 -15.73
CA ASP A 123 5.26 11.80 -15.48
C ASP A 123 5.22 10.32 -15.91
N PHE A 124 4.06 9.69 -15.69
CA PHE A 124 3.79 8.31 -16.10
C PHE A 124 3.99 8.05 -17.60
N ASP A 125 3.73 9.04 -18.46
CA ASP A 125 3.93 8.91 -19.91
C ASP A 125 5.39 9.23 -20.33
N LYS A 126 6.32 9.26 -19.36
CA LYS A 126 7.76 9.58 -19.52
C LYS A 126 8.06 10.99 -20.05
N ARG A 127 7.07 11.90 -20.00
CA ARG A 127 7.22 13.31 -20.41
C ARG A 127 7.75 14.11 -19.24
N ARG A 128 8.42 15.23 -19.55
CA ARG A 128 8.91 16.15 -18.50
C ARG A 128 7.76 16.71 -17.69
N SER A 129 7.85 16.57 -16.37
CA SER A 129 6.90 17.12 -15.40
C SER A 129 7.65 17.73 -14.22
N GLN A 130 7.16 18.87 -13.71
CA GLN A 130 7.71 19.46 -12.48
C GLN A 130 7.31 18.67 -11.23
N SER A 131 6.15 18.00 -11.26
CA SER A 131 5.68 17.15 -10.17
C SER A 131 6.35 15.78 -10.16
N GLY A 132 6.99 15.38 -11.26
CA GLY A 132 7.54 14.03 -11.42
C GLY A 132 6.45 12.97 -11.31
N SER A 133 6.80 11.84 -10.71
CA SER A 133 5.91 10.71 -10.42
C SER A 133 6.16 10.15 -9.02
N ILE A 134 5.32 9.21 -8.57
CA ILE A 134 5.61 8.36 -7.41
C ILE A 134 6.38 7.14 -7.92
N TYR A 135 7.52 6.84 -7.30
CA TYR A 135 8.40 5.77 -7.75
C TYR A 135 9.13 5.06 -6.62
N VAL A 136 9.41 3.78 -6.85
CA VAL A 136 10.15 2.90 -5.94
C VAL A 136 11.65 3.08 -6.15
N ASP A 137 12.45 2.91 -5.08
CA ASP A 137 13.91 2.92 -5.16
C ASP A 137 14.45 1.90 -6.16
N TYR A 138 15.44 2.29 -6.96
CA TYR A 138 16.05 1.41 -7.96
C TYR A 138 16.63 0.11 -7.36
N LYS A 139 17.03 0.11 -6.09
CA LYS A 139 17.55 -1.06 -5.36
C LYS A 139 16.47 -2.07 -4.97
N ASN A 140 15.20 -1.64 -4.90
CA ASN A 140 14.09 -2.55 -4.63
C ASN A 140 13.70 -3.30 -5.89
N ILE A 141 14.22 -4.52 -6.03
CA ILE A 141 14.01 -5.37 -7.22
C ILE A 141 13.11 -6.57 -6.95
N GLY A 142 12.70 -6.78 -5.70
CA GLY A 142 11.91 -7.90 -5.24
C GLY A 142 10.41 -7.77 -5.47
N TYR A 143 9.95 -6.82 -6.30
CA TYR A 143 8.53 -6.62 -6.62
C TYR A 143 7.64 -6.57 -5.37
N PHE A 144 8.01 -5.72 -4.40
CA PHE A 144 7.37 -5.54 -3.10
C PHE A 144 7.63 -6.62 -2.04
N HIS A 145 8.39 -7.68 -2.34
CA HIS A 145 8.87 -8.64 -1.35
C HIS A 145 10.20 -8.23 -0.67
N ASP A 146 10.77 -7.09 -1.04
CA ASP A 146 11.98 -6.57 -0.41
C ASP A 146 11.72 -6.26 1.07
N ARG A 147 12.67 -6.60 1.94
CA ARG A 147 12.58 -6.36 3.39
C ARG A 147 12.35 -4.88 3.72
N HIS A 148 12.90 -3.98 2.89
CA HIS A 148 12.77 -2.53 3.03
C HIS A 148 12.35 -1.93 1.70
N LEU A 149 11.08 -1.56 1.55
CA LEU A 149 10.59 -0.88 0.36
C LEU A 149 10.67 0.64 0.57
N ALA A 150 11.38 1.35 -0.30
CA ALA A 150 11.43 2.81 -0.29
C ALA A 150 10.69 3.39 -1.50
N ILE A 151 9.80 4.34 -1.23
CA ILE A 151 8.97 5.00 -2.24
C ILE A 151 9.18 6.51 -2.13
N TYR A 152 9.42 7.14 -3.26
CA TYR A 152 9.69 8.57 -3.40
C TYR A 152 8.61 9.28 -4.20
N GLY A 153 8.44 10.56 -3.90
CA GLY A 153 7.51 11.46 -4.59
C GLY A 153 7.72 12.89 -4.10
N HIS A 154 7.41 13.87 -4.94
CA HIS A 154 7.52 15.28 -4.55
C HIS A 154 6.41 15.71 -3.59
N TYR A 155 6.78 16.54 -2.63
CA TYR A 155 5.83 17.38 -1.91
C TYR A 155 5.48 18.60 -2.79
N MET A 156 4.29 18.59 -3.39
CA MET A 156 3.84 19.64 -4.32
C MET A 156 2.86 20.60 -3.66
N ASN A 157 2.99 21.91 -3.86
CA ASN A 157 2.09 22.91 -3.27
C ASN A 157 0.68 22.94 -3.89
N ASP A 158 0.50 22.32 -5.06
CA ASP A 158 -0.79 22.22 -5.76
C ASP A 158 -1.67 21.07 -5.25
N GLY A 159 -1.22 20.35 -4.22
CA GLY A 159 -1.98 19.25 -3.66
C GLY A 159 -1.86 17.95 -4.46
N THR A 160 -0.79 17.74 -5.24
CA THR A 160 -0.54 16.50 -5.99
C THR A 160 0.61 15.66 -5.38
N ILE A 161 0.79 14.43 -5.89
CA ILE A 161 1.87 13.49 -5.51
C ILE A 161 1.85 13.21 -4.01
N PHE A 162 2.85 13.64 -3.24
CA PHE A 162 3.00 13.35 -1.81
C PHE A 162 2.64 14.55 -0.93
N HIS A 163 1.85 15.50 -1.45
CA HIS A 163 1.41 16.65 -0.69
C HIS A 163 0.79 16.25 0.66
N ASP A 164 -0.18 15.34 0.66
CA ASP A 164 -0.97 15.02 1.86
C ASP A 164 -0.20 14.24 2.93
N LEU A 165 1.00 13.74 2.64
CA LEU A 165 1.82 13.08 3.65
C LEU A 165 2.11 14.00 4.86
N HIS A 166 2.11 15.33 4.66
CA HIS A 166 2.32 16.27 5.76
C HIS A 166 1.22 16.23 6.83
N ARG A 167 0.04 15.70 6.50
CA ARG A 167 -1.12 15.61 7.41
C ARG A 167 -0.89 14.58 8.51
N PHE A 168 -0.04 13.58 8.27
CA PHE A 168 0.38 12.59 9.28
C PHE A 168 1.16 13.17 10.46
N LYS A 169 1.59 14.44 10.38
CA LYS A 169 2.09 15.17 11.56
C LYS A 169 1.04 15.29 12.65
N SER A 170 -0.25 15.30 12.29
CA SER A 170 -1.36 15.30 13.24
C SER A 170 -1.64 13.88 13.74
N LEU A 171 -1.62 13.71 15.07
CA LEU A 171 -1.94 12.42 15.72
C LEU A 171 -3.35 11.93 15.37
N ASP A 172 -4.32 12.85 15.29
CA ASP A 172 -5.70 12.50 14.94
C ASP A 172 -5.83 12.00 13.50
N PHE A 173 -5.06 12.58 12.58
CA PHE A 173 -5.05 12.12 11.19
C PHE A 173 -4.36 10.75 11.06
N TYR A 174 -3.22 10.59 11.73
CA TYR A 174 -2.49 9.33 11.80
C TYR A 174 -3.37 8.18 12.32
N ARG A 175 -4.04 8.38 13.46
CA ARG A 175 -4.92 7.35 14.06
C ARG A 175 -6.12 6.97 13.20
N LYS A 176 -6.63 7.89 12.38
CA LYS A 176 -7.77 7.65 11.49
C LYS A 176 -7.39 6.97 10.18
N ASN A 177 -6.11 7.04 9.77
CA ASN A 177 -5.64 6.51 8.50
C ASN A 177 -4.35 5.70 8.74
N PRO A 178 -4.40 4.61 9.52
CA PRO A 178 -3.19 3.91 9.96
C PRO A 178 -2.56 3.05 8.85
N TYR A 179 -3.22 2.87 7.71
CA TYR A 179 -2.81 1.92 6.68
C TYR A 179 -2.38 2.57 5.35
N VAL A 180 -1.48 1.88 4.67
CA VAL A 180 -1.02 2.15 3.30
C VAL A 180 -1.23 0.89 2.47
N THR A 181 -1.85 1.03 1.30
CA THR A 181 -2.12 -0.10 0.41
C THR A 181 -1.23 -0.02 -0.82
N ILE A 182 -0.52 -1.11 -1.11
CA ILE A 182 0.27 -1.29 -2.33
C ILE A 182 -0.27 -2.49 -3.08
N SER A 183 -0.76 -2.26 -4.30
CA SER A 183 -1.24 -3.33 -5.16
C SER A 183 -0.23 -3.58 -6.27
N GLY A 184 0.36 -4.77 -6.28
CA GLY A 184 1.16 -5.27 -7.39
C GLY A 184 0.32 -6.04 -8.40
N LEU A 185 0.98 -6.61 -9.41
CA LEU A 185 0.30 -7.37 -10.47
C LEU A 185 -0.44 -8.61 -9.95
N TYR A 186 0.06 -9.21 -8.86
CA TYR A 186 -0.43 -10.50 -8.34
C TYR A 186 -1.01 -10.38 -6.93
N GLU A 187 -0.47 -9.49 -6.11
CA GLU A 187 -0.78 -9.41 -4.68
C GLU A 187 -1.01 -7.96 -4.27
N THR A 188 -1.91 -7.78 -3.30
CA THR A 188 -2.10 -6.50 -2.62
C THR A 188 -1.59 -6.61 -1.20
N TYR A 189 -0.84 -5.60 -0.78
CA TYR A 189 -0.23 -5.50 0.52
C TYR A 189 -0.82 -4.33 1.28
N VAL A 190 -1.29 -4.59 2.50
CA VAL A 190 -1.76 -3.56 3.43
C VAL A 190 -0.74 -3.43 4.54
N TYR A 191 -0.30 -2.19 4.78
CA TYR A 191 0.80 -1.88 5.65
C TYR A 191 0.39 -0.91 6.74
N GLU A 192 0.68 -1.24 7.99
CA GLU A 192 0.46 -0.34 9.12
C GLU A 192 1.61 0.65 9.27
N ILE A 193 1.26 1.93 9.38
CA ILE A 193 2.21 3.01 9.63
C ILE A 193 2.61 2.96 11.10
N PHE A 194 3.88 2.69 11.38
CA PHE A 194 4.43 2.65 12.74
C PHE A 194 5.35 3.83 13.07
N SER A 195 5.70 4.66 12.07
CA SER A 195 6.61 5.79 12.27
C SER A 195 6.34 6.92 11.27
N VAL A 196 6.34 8.16 11.77
CA VAL A 196 6.23 9.40 10.97
C VAL A 196 7.35 10.35 11.37
N GLN A 197 8.14 10.80 10.39
CA GLN A 197 9.32 11.62 10.63
C GLN A 197 9.43 12.78 9.65
N ILE A 198 10.07 13.87 10.09
CA ILE A 198 10.48 14.97 9.22
C ILE A 198 12.01 14.94 9.16
N VAL A 199 12.53 14.69 7.97
CA VAL A 199 13.98 14.51 7.74
C VAL A 199 14.52 15.56 6.78
N SER A 200 15.82 15.87 6.91
CA SER A 200 16.54 16.70 5.95
C SER A 200 16.73 15.90 4.65
N ALA A 201 16.40 16.51 3.51
CA ALA A 201 16.63 15.90 2.20
C ALA A 201 18.13 15.76 1.85
N TYR A 202 19.03 16.39 2.61
CA TYR A 202 20.47 16.37 2.35
C TYR A 202 21.23 15.28 3.12
N ASP A 203 20.69 14.84 4.25
CA ASP A 203 21.45 14.07 5.25
C ASP A 203 20.80 12.71 5.60
N TYR A 204 19.77 12.31 4.85
CA TYR A 204 19.03 11.09 5.14
C TYR A 204 19.35 9.98 4.15
N TYR A 205 19.94 8.89 4.65
CA TYR A 205 20.29 7.72 3.86
C TYR A 205 19.47 6.51 4.30
N LEU A 206 18.91 5.81 3.31
CA LEU A 206 18.24 4.53 3.52
C LEU A 206 19.21 3.38 3.26
N TYR A 207 19.17 2.38 4.15
CA TYR A 207 19.96 1.16 4.03
C TYR A 207 19.05 0.01 3.61
N PHE A 208 19.49 -0.75 2.62
CA PHE A 208 18.70 -1.83 2.01
C PHE A 208 19.34 -3.22 2.18
N ASP A 209 20.66 -3.26 2.41
CA ASP A 209 21.43 -4.48 2.56
C ASP A 209 22.00 -4.51 3.98
N LEU A 210 21.23 -5.11 4.89
CA LEU A 210 21.54 -5.23 6.31
C LEU A 210 21.33 -6.69 6.73
N ASP A 211 22.22 -7.20 7.58
CA ASP A 211 22.01 -8.47 8.28
C ASP A 211 20.83 -8.35 9.27
N ASP A 212 20.41 -9.47 9.86
CA ASP A 212 19.22 -9.52 10.71
C ASP A 212 19.33 -8.65 11.98
N ASP A 213 20.50 -8.61 12.61
CA ASP A 213 20.73 -7.82 13.82
C ASP A 213 20.76 -6.31 13.49
N ALA A 214 21.48 -5.94 12.43
CA ALA A 214 21.54 -4.56 11.95
C ALA A 214 20.18 -4.07 11.44
N TRP A 215 19.41 -4.95 10.78
CA TRP A 215 18.06 -4.66 10.33
C TRP A 215 17.14 -4.35 11.51
N LEU A 216 17.16 -5.18 12.56
CA LEU A 216 16.32 -4.95 13.74
C LEU A 216 16.66 -3.61 14.42
N GLU A 217 17.95 -3.28 14.57
CA GLU A 217 18.35 -2.00 15.15
C GLU A 217 17.99 -0.81 14.25
N TYR A 218 18.08 -0.99 12.93
CA TYR A 218 17.63 -0.01 11.95
C TYR A 218 16.11 0.21 12.03
N ALA A 219 15.32 -0.85 12.10
CA ALA A 219 13.87 -0.79 12.29
C ALA A 219 13.49 -0.03 13.58
N LYS A 220 14.12 -0.39 14.71
CA LYS A 220 13.91 0.29 16.01
C LYS A 220 14.34 1.75 15.99
N HIS A 221 15.29 2.14 15.16
CA HIS A 221 15.67 3.54 15.01
C HIS A 221 14.48 4.39 14.57
N PHE A 222 13.69 3.89 13.60
CA PHE A 222 12.53 4.64 13.12
C PHE A 222 11.49 4.87 14.20
N SER A 223 11.14 3.84 14.98
CA SER A 223 10.21 3.97 16.10
C SER A 223 10.70 4.96 17.17
N ARG A 224 12.01 4.97 17.46
CA ARG A 224 12.58 5.86 18.49
C ARG A 224 12.52 7.35 18.14
N VAL A 225 12.58 7.67 16.85
CA VAL A 225 12.60 9.07 16.39
C VAL A 225 11.29 9.48 15.70
N SER A 226 10.27 8.62 15.76
CA SER A 226 8.93 8.92 15.27
C SER A 226 8.25 10.02 16.08
N MET A 227 7.37 10.77 15.42
CA MET A 227 6.48 11.74 16.07
C MET A 227 5.34 11.06 16.85
N HIS A 228 4.86 9.91 16.37
CA HIS A 228 3.76 9.11 16.93
C HIS A 228 4.13 7.64 16.96
#